data_AF-A0A7K5J2C8-F1
#
_entry.id   AF-A0A7K5J2C8-F1
#
_cell.length_a   1.000
_cell.length_b   1.000
_cell.length_c   1.000
_cell.angle_alpha   90.00
_cell.angle_beta   90.00
_cell.angle_gamma   90.00
#
_symmetry.space_group_name_H-M   'P 1'
#
loop_
_entity.id
_entity.type
_entity.pdbx_description
1 polymer ?
#
loop_
_entity_poly.entity_id
_entity_poly.type
_entity_poly.pdbx_seq_one_letter_code
_entity_poly.pdbx_strand_id
1 'polypeptide(L)' 'MKILFLLFPLILLLVQSAAGDEYLCRKVRGFCFRRQCPRGATAVGRCGQGIVCCK' A
#
# COMPACT_ATOMS: atom_id res chain seq x y z
N MET A 1 -13.82 -10.97 29.12
CA MET A 1 -13.25 -11.52 27.85
C MET A 1 -14.19 -11.16 26.70
N LYS A 2 -13.90 -10.08 25.96
CA LYS A 2 -14.73 -9.59 24.85
C LYS A 2 -14.00 -8.59 23.93
N ILE A 3 -12.89 -8.02 24.40
CA ILE A 3 -12.05 -7.04 23.69
C ILE A 3 -11.33 -7.64 22.47
N LEU A 4 -11.02 -8.94 22.47
CA LEU A 4 -10.30 -9.59 21.36
C LEU A 4 -11.07 -9.50 20.03
N PHE A 5 -12.41 -9.54 20.08
CA PHE A 5 -13.28 -9.48 18.90
C PHE A 5 -13.33 -8.08 18.27
N LEU A 6 -13.04 -7.02 19.01
CA LEU A 6 -13.00 -5.64 18.49
C LEU A 6 -11.69 -5.31 17.78
N LEU A 7 -10.59 -5.98 18.13
CA LEU A 7 -9.30 -5.81 17.46
C LEU A 7 -9.31 -6.35 16.03
N PHE A 8 -10.01 -7.46 15.79
CA PHE A 8 -10.09 -8.10 14.47
C PHE A 8 -10.63 -7.19 13.35
N PRO A 9 -11.77 -6.49 13.49
CA PRO A 9 -12.27 -5.59 12.44
C PRO A 9 -11.37 -4.36 12.24
N LEU A 10 -10.73 -3.85 13.30
CA LEU A 10 -9.77 -2.75 13.21
C LEU A 10 -8.54 -3.14 12.37
N ILE A 11 -8.01 -4.34 12.56
CA ILE A 11 -6.87 -4.86 11.78
C ILE A 11 -7.27 -5.03 10.31
N LEU A 12 -8.47 -5.53 10.01
CA LEU A 12 -8.94 -5.69 8.62
C LEU A 12 -9.13 -4.34 7.89
N LEU A 13 -9.56 -3.30 8.60
CA LEU A 13 -9.69 -1.95 8.04
C LEU A 13 -8.33 -1.32 7.72
N LEU A 14 -7.34 -1.55 8.58
CA LEU A 14 -5.96 -1.10 8.37
C LEU A 14 -5.32 -1.77 7.15
N VAL A 15 -5.59 -3.06 6.93
CA VAL A 15 -5.10 -3.80 5.75
C VAL A 15 -5.72 -3.31 4.44
N GLN A 16 -7.00 -2.92 4.44
CA GLN A 16 -7.65 -2.34 3.23
C GLN A 16 -7.05 -1.00 2.81
N SER A 17 -6.65 -0.18 3.78
CA SER A 17 -6.03 1.12 3.51
C SER A 17 -4.69 0.98 2.78
N ALA A 18 -3.95 -0.12 3.02
CA ALA A 18 -2.73 -0.43 2.29
C ALA A 18 -2.99 -1.09 0.93
N ALA A 19 -4.05 -1.89 0.81
CA ALA A 19 -4.39 -2.59 -0.44
C ALA A 19 -4.91 -1.64 -1.54
N GLY A 20 -5.60 -0.55 -1.18
CA GLY A 20 -6.15 0.41 -2.15
C GLY A 20 -5.07 1.10 -3.00
N ASP A 21 -3.99 1.53 -2.35
CA ASP A 21 -2.87 2.19 -3.02
C ASP A 21 -2.06 1.22 -3.90
N GLU A 22 -1.86 -0.02 -3.45
CA GLU A 22 -1.20 -1.07 -4.25
C GLU A 22 -2.02 -1.44 -5.48
N TYR A 23 -3.34 -1.56 -5.35
CA TYR A 23 -4.23 -1.86 -6.48
C TYR A 23 -4.18 -0.79 -7.57
N LEU A 24 -4.20 0.49 -7.17
CA LEU A 24 -4.07 1.62 -8.12
C LEU A 24 -2.70 1.60 -8.82
N CYS A 25 -1.63 1.30 -8.09
CA CYS A 25 -0.29 1.18 -8.65
C CYS A 25 -0.22 0.04 -9.68
N ARG A 26 -0.79 -1.12 -9.35
CA ARG A 26 -0.84 -2.28 -10.26
C ARG A 26 -1.72 -2.01 -11.48
N LYS A 27 -2.81 -1.25 -11.34
CA LYS A 27 -3.71 -0.85 -12.43
C LYS A 27 -3.00 -0.01 -13.49
N VAL A 28 -2.05 0.85 -13.10
CA VAL A 28 -1.25 1.65 -14.04
C VAL A 28 -0.03 0.89 -14.61
N ARG A 29 0.05 -0.43 -14.37
CA ARG A 29 1.22 -1.29 -14.64
C ARG A 29 2.49 -0.81 -13.95
N GLY A 30 2.35 -0.16 -12.80
CA GLY A 30 3.45 0.20 -11.92
C GLY A 30 3.75 -0.91 -10.90
N PHE A 31 4.82 -0.72 -10.15
CA PHE A 31 5.25 -1.59 -9.07
C PHE A 31 5.57 -0.77 -7.81
N CYS A 32 5.40 -1.40 -6.66
CA CYS A 32 5.63 -0.76 -5.37
C CYS A 32 7.09 -0.94 -4.93
N PHE A 33 7.77 0.15 -4.56
CA PHE A 33 9.15 0.13 -4.12
C PHE A 33 9.32 0.88 -2.79
N ARG A 34 10.19 0.38 -1.90
CA ARG A 34 10.44 1.04 -0.61
C ARG A 34 11.33 2.26 -0.78
N ARG A 35 10.96 3.36 -0.13
CA ARG A 35 11.63 4.68 -0.13
C ARG A 35 11.64 5.43 -1.48
N GLN A 36 12.30 4.90 -2.51
CA GLN A 36 12.47 5.60 -3.79
C GLN A 36 12.46 4.65 -4.98
N CYS A 37 12.12 5.14 -6.16
CA CYS A 37 12.14 4.32 -7.37
C CYS A 37 13.57 3.98 -7.81
N PRO A 38 13.78 2.79 -8.41
CA PRO A 38 15.05 2.43 -9.02
C PRO A 38 15.37 3.37 -10.20
N ARG A 39 16.67 3.45 -10.56
CA ARG A 39 17.10 4.25 -11.72
C ARG A 39 16.41 3.75 -12.99
N GLY A 40 15.78 4.66 -13.71
CA GLY A 40 14.99 4.35 -14.92
C GLY A 40 13.48 4.18 -14.67
N ALA A 41 13.02 4.27 -13.42
CA ALA A 41 11.60 4.31 -13.09
C ALA A 41 11.22 5.64 -12.41
N THR A 42 9.97 6.06 -12.63
CA THR A 42 9.42 7.35 -12.21
C THR A 42 8.41 7.15 -11.09
N ALA A 43 8.44 8.00 -10.07
CA ALA A 43 7.43 7.97 -9.00
C ALA A 43 6.10 8.51 -9.54
N VAL A 44 5.11 7.63 -9.69
CA VAL A 44 3.76 7.98 -10.18
C VAL A 44 2.72 8.06 -9.05
N GLY A 45 3.06 7.56 -7.86
CA GLY A 45 2.17 7.59 -6.72
C GLY A 45 2.79 6.94 -5.49
N ARG A 46 1.93 6.46 -4.59
CA ARG A 46 2.33 5.74 -3.37
C ARG A 46 1.55 4.43 -3.29
N CYS A 47 2.16 3.41 -2.69
CA CYS A 47 1.51 2.14 -2.36
C CYS A 47 1.21 2.00 -0.86
N GLY A 48 1.74 2.91 -0.04
CA GLY A 48 1.58 2.91 1.41
C GLY A 48 2.62 3.78 2.11
N GLN A 49 2.67 3.73 3.45
CA GLN A 49 3.67 4.48 4.20
C GLN A 49 5.09 4.01 3.88
N GLY A 50 5.90 4.91 3.33
CA GLY A 50 7.28 4.62 2.94
C GLY A 50 7.42 3.72 1.70
N ILE A 51 6.32 3.45 0.99
CA ILE A 51 6.31 2.68 -0.25
C ILE A 51 5.79 3.56 -1.38
N VAL A 52 6.65 3.82 -2.36
CA VAL A 52 6.32 4.60 -3.56
C VAL A 52 5.86 3.69 -4.69
N CYS A 53 4.90 4.16 -5.49
CA CYS A 53 4.52 3.51 -6.72
C CYS A 53 5.41 4.02 -7.86
N CYS A 54 6.09 3.09 -8.53
CA CYS A 54 7.08 3.35 -9.57
C CYS A 54 6.59 2.81 -10.91
N LYS A 55 6.86 3.57 -11.99
CA LYS A 55 6.53 3.20 -13.36
C LYS A 55 7.63 3.62 -14.32
#